data_AF-A0A7T7KTS9-F1
#
_entry.id   AF-A0A7T7KTS9-F1
#
_cell.length_a   1.000
_cell.length_b   1.000
_cell.length_c   1.000
_cell.angle_alpha   90.00
_cell.angle_beta   90.00
_cell.angle_gamma   90.00
#
_symmetry.space_group_name_H-M   'P 1'
#
loop_
_entity.id
_entity.type
_entity.pdbx_description
1 polymer ?
#
loop_
_entity_poly.entity_id
_entity_poly.type
_entity_poly.pdbx_seq_one_letter_code
_entity_poly.pdbx_strand_id
1 'polypeptide(L)'
;MVLRHPDGDYTITAMYSVPDDAWYLELDLVAKQQTLVTAIVPDEHPAREPTVCFNPHAGHADVPYEVMRWFMHQVDEEIRTARAWMRLRPELVEIIYQLRQEHMGVIDDDDFPQILADVRTTVSEEDLPDVLEAAFGRNPDGTTVDHPQTPQPVEVQGDRA
;
A
#
# COMPACT_ATOMS: atom_id res chain seq x y z
N MET A 1 -9.49 -3.89 -5.07
CA MET A 1 -9.52 -5.38 -4.97
C MET A 1 -10.90 -5.85 -4.48
N VAL A 2 -11.36 -7.06 -4.83
CA VAL A 2 -12.59 -7.68 -4.25
C VAL A 2 -12.31 -9.12 -3.82
N LEU A 3 -12.62 -9.45 -2.57
CA LEU A 3 -12.50 -10.79 -1.99
C LEU A 3 -13.89 -11.30 -1.59
N ARG A 4 -14.22 -12.55 -1.93
CA ARG A 4 -15.49 -13.17 -1.53
C ARG A 4 -15.26 -14.14 -0.38
N HIS A 5 -16.12 -14.08 0.63
CA HIS A 5 -16.16 -15.10 1.67
C HIS A 5 -16.57 -16.45 1.05
N PRO A 6 -16.07 -17.61 1.52
CA PRO A 6 -16.42 -18.93 0.98
C PRO A 6 -17.92 -19.22 0.93
N ASP A 7 -18.69 -18.70 1.88
CA ASP A 7 -20.15 -18.88 1.95
C ASP A 7 -20.90 -18.01 0.92
N GLY A 8 -20.22 -17.05 0.27
CA GLY A 8 -20.78 -16.21 -0.79
C GLY A 8 -21.63 -15.02 -0.33
N ASP A 9 -22.06 -15.00 0.93
CA ASP A 9 -22.94 -13.96 1.48
C ASP A 9 -22.21 -12.63 1.78
N TYR A 10 -20.89 -12.68 1.91
CA TYR A 10 -20.07 -11.53 2.29
C TYR A 10 -18.94 -11.27 1.30
N THR A 11 -18.63 -10.00 1.09
CA THR A 11 -17.49 -9.56 0.29
C THR A 11 -16.69 -8.52 1.03
N ILE A 12 -15.39 -8.48 0.75
CA ILE A 12 -14.52 -7.37 1.13
C ILE A 12 -14.13 -6.64 -0.15
N THR A 13 -14.38 -5.34 -0.17
CA THR A 13 -13.87 -4.46 -1.21
C THR A 13 -12.77 -3.58 -0.63
N ALA A 14 -11.75 -3.28 -1.44
CA ALA A 14 -10.66 -2.40 -1.04
C ALA A 14 -10.49 -1.28 -2.08
N MET A 15 -10.41 -0.05 -1.60
CA MET A 15 -10.28 1.17 -2.39
C MET A 15 -9.30 2.14 -1.71
N TYR A 16 -8.44 2.79 -2.48
CA TYR A 16 -7.62 3.88 -1.97
C TYR A 16 -8.37 5.21 -2.07
N SER A 17 -8.40 5.98 -0.99
CA SER A 17 -8.94 7.34 -0.95
C SER A 17 -7.77 8.33 -0.95
N VAL A 18 -7.47 8.91 -2.12
CA VAL A 18 -6.45 9.97 -2.26
C VAL A 18 -6.72 11.16 -1.32
N PRO A 19 -7.97 11.66 -1.16
CA PRO A 19 -8.24 12.77 -0.24
C PRO A 19 -7.93 12.45 1.23
N ASP A 20 -8.08 11.19 1.62
CA ASP A 20 -7.90 10.77 3.02
C ASP A 20 -6.54 10.13 3.27
N ASP A 21 -5.72 9.93 2.23
CA ASP A 21 -4.44 9.23 2.32
C ASP A 21 -4.60 7.90 3.11
N ALA A 22 -5.50 7.04 2.60
CA ALA A 22 -5.85 5.81 3.29
C ALA A 22 -6.49 4.76 2.37
N TRP A 23 -6.21 3.49 2.70
CA TRP A 23 -6.94 2.34 2.21
C TRP A 23 -8.23 2.14 3.00
N TYR A 24 -9.34 2.04 2.28
CA TYR A 24 -10.65 1.68 2.80
C TYR A 24 -10.93 0.22 2.49
N LEU A 25 -11.23 -0.56 3.52
CA LEU A 25 -11.67 -1.95 3.39
C LEU A 25 -13.10 -2.04 3.90
N GLU A 26 -14.01 -2.40 3.02
CA GLU A 26 -15.43 -2.46 3.31
C GLU A 26 -15.90 -3.90 3.34
N LEU A 27 -16.49 -4.31 4.46
CA LEU A 27 -17.20 -5.59 4.59
C LEU A 27 -18.66 -5.39 4.19
N ASP A 28 -19.04 -6.01 3.08
CA ASP A 28 -20.37 -5.89 2.50
C ASP A 28 -21.16 -7.18 2.66
N LEU A 29 -22.46 -7.03 2.93
CA LEU A 29 -23.44 -8.10 2.83
C LEU A 29 -24.05 -8.09 1.42
N VAL A 30 -23.75 -9.14 0.64
CA VAL A 30 -24.08 -9.22 -0.79
C VAL A 30 -25.57 -9.13 -1.04
N ALA A 31 -26.38 -9.87 -0.26
CA ALA A 31 -27.83 -9.94 -0.44
C ALA A 31 -28.53 -8.58 -0.30
N LYS A 32 -27.95 -7.64 0.46
CA LYS A 32 -28.50 -6.31 0.71
C LYS A 32 -27.74 -5.18 0.02
N GLN A 33 -26.63 -5.49 -0.66
CA GLN A 33 -25.71 -4.51 -1.23
C GLN A 33 -25.36 -3.41 -0.22
N GLN A 34 -24.98 -3.85 0.99
CA GLN A 34 -24.87 -2.98 2.15
C GLN A 34 -23.54 -3.19 2.86
N THR A 35 -22.79 -2.12 3.03
CA THR A 35 -21.58 -2.08 3.84
C THR A 35 -21.94 -2.12 5.32
N LEU A 36 -21.41 -3.09 6.04
CA LEU A 36 -21.63 -3.29 7.46
C LEU A 36 -20.51 -2.66 8.30
N VAL A 37 -19.27 -2.80 7.82
CA VAL A 37 -18.06 -2.39 8.54
C VAL A 37 -17.08 -1.80 7.54
N THR A 38 -16.42 -0.72 7.93
CA THR A 38 -15.35 -0.10 7.14
C THR A 38 -14.11 0.00 8.01
N ALA A 39 -12.99 -0.50 7.52
CA ALA A 39 -11.68 -0.25 8.09
C ALA A 39 -10.95 0.80 7.26
N ILE A 40 -10.29 1.73 7.93
CA ILE A 40 -9.52 2.81 7.32
C ILE A 40 -8.07 2.62 7.76
N VAL A 41 -7.18 2.40 6.80
CA VAL A 41 -5.75 2.13 7.00
C VAL A 41 -4.95 3.24 6.33
N PRO A 42 -4.53 4.27 7.09
CA PRO A 42 -3.64 5.31 6.57
C PRO A 42 -2.28 4.72 6.19
N ASP A 43 -1.69 5.14 5.07
CA ASP A 43 -0.45 4.57 4.54
C ASP A 43 0.66 5.58 4.25
N GLU A 44 0.41 6.89 4.05
CA GLU A 44 1.50 7.88 3.98
C GLU A 44 1.86 8.46 5.36
N HIS A 45 0.90 8.70 6.25
CA HIS A 45 1.17 9.31 7.57
C HIS A 45 1.43 8.30 8.72
N PRO A 46 2.65 8.19 9.27
CA PRO A 46 2.99 7.19 10.30
C PRO A 46 2.29 7.39 11.65
N ALA A 47 1.94 8.63 11.98
CA ALA A 47 1.32 8.98 13.27
C ALA A 47 -0.19 8.71 13.32
N ARG A 48 -0.84 8.47 12.16
CA ARG A 48 -2.27 8.11 12.14
C ARG A 48 -2.40 6.63 12.43
N GLU A 49 -3.40 6.23 13.21
CA GLU A 49 -3.67 4.83 13.53
C GLU A 49 -4.76 4.26 12.62
N PRO A 50 -4.69 2.97 12.23
CA PRO A 50 -5.81 2.29 11.58
C PRO A 50 -7.05 2.28 12.47
N THR A 51 -8.23 2.45 11.87
CA THR A 51 -9.51 2.46 12.61
C THR A 51 -10.55 1.59 11.93
N VAL A 52 -11.57 1.18 12.69
CA VAL A 52 -12.70 0.41 12.19
C VAL A 52 -13.99 1.08 12.65
N CYS A 53 -14.93 1.29 11.75
CA CYS A 53 -16.25 1.83 12.06
C CYS A 53 -17.35 0.89 11.55
N PHE A 54 -18.46 0.85 12.29
CA PHE A 54 -19.66 0.12 11.91
C PHE A 54 -20.62 1.09 11.26
N ASN A 55 -21.20 0.71 10.12
CA ASN A 55 -22.09 1.59 9.38
C ASN A 55 -23.39 1.79 10.17
N PRO A 56 -23.66 3.01 10.71
CA PRO A 56 -24.86 3.25 11.50
C PRO A 56 -26.14 3.18 10.65
N HIS A 57 -26.03 3.39 9.34
CA HIS A 57 -27.15 3.30 8.40
C HIS A 57 -27.46 1.86 8.01
N ALA A 58 -26.62 0.89 8.38
CA ALA A 58 -26.89 -0.52 8.12
C ALA A 58 -28.02 -1.09 8.97
N GLY A 59 -28.44 -0.36 10.01
CA GLY A 59 -29.30 -0.88 11.07
C GLY A 59 -28.53 -1.84 11.97
N HIS A 60 -29.23 -2.50 12.89
CA HIS A 60 -28.64 -3.56 13.68
C HIS A 60 -28.42 -4.79 12.79
N ALA A 61 -27.16 -5.20 12.63
CA ALA A 61 -26.77 -6.36 11.86
C ALA A 61 -25.87 -7.28 12.70
N ASP A 62 -26.27 -8.54 12.82
CA ASP A 62 -25.43 -9.57 13.41
C ASP A 62 -24.44 -10.06 12.34
N VAL A 63 -23.15 -9.79 12.55
CA VAL A 63 -22.08 -10.33 11.72
C VAL A 63 -21.56 -11.62 12.39
N PRO A 64 -21.57 -12.77 11.70
CA PRO A 64 -21.00 -14.00 12.23
C PRO A 64 -19.53 -13.79 12.66
N TYR A 65 -19.15 -14.35 13.80
CA TYR A 65 -17.81 -14.17 14.36
C TYR A 65 -16.69 -14.55 13.38
N GLU A 66 -16.85 -15.67 12.65
CA GLU A 66 -15.83 -16.12 11.69
C GLU A 66 -15.72 -15.17 10.48
N VAL A 67 -16.82 -14.54 10.05
CA VAL A 67 -16.79 -13.51 8.99
C VAL A 67 -16.06 -12.27 9.48
N MET A 68 -16.34 -11.83 10.71
CA MET A 68 -15.62 -10.72 11.33
C MET A 68 -14.12 -11.03 11.49
N ARG A 69 -13.76 -12.24 11.93
CA ARG A 69 -12.37 -12.67 12.02
C ARG A 69 -11.69 -12.66 10.65
N TRP A 70 -12.36 -13.17 9.62
CA TRP A 70 -11.85 -13.13 8.25
C TRP A 70 -11.62 -11.70 7.76
N PHE A 71 -12.57 -10.78 8.01
CA PHE A 71 -12.40 -9.37 7.71
C PHE A 71 -11.21 -8.75 8.44
N MET A 72 -11.12 -8.94 9.75
CA MET A 72 -10.00 -8.41 10.55
C MET A 72 -8.65 -8.99 10.12
N HIS A 73 -8.60 -10.23 9.63
CA HIS A 73 -7.39 -10.79 9.04
C HIS A 73 -6.99 -10.03 7.77
N GLN A 74 -7.93 -9.71 6.88
CA GLN A 74 -7.62 -8.92 5.68
C GLN A 74 -7.19 -7.49 6.03
N VAL A 75 -7.79 -6.89 7.06
CA VAL A 75 -7.35 -5.59 7.59
C VAL A 75 -5.91 -5.67 8.12
N ASP A 76 -5.55 -6.73 8.84
CA ASP A 76 -4.18 -6.92 9.33
C ASP A 76 -3.16 -7.12 8.20
N GLU A 77 -3.51 -7.85 7.13
CA GLU A 77 -2.68 -7.96 5.93
C GLU A 77 -2.49 -6.60 5.24
N GLU A 78 -3.56 -5.81 5.14
CA GLU A 78 -3.47 -4.47 4.56
C GLU A 78 -2.56 -3.57 5.41
N ILE A 79 -2.72 -3.57 6.74
CA ILE A 79 -1.84 -2.81 7.65
C ILE A 79 -0.39 -3.26 7.48
N ARG A 80 -0.13 -4.56 7.41
CA ARG A 80 1.23 -5.09 7.21
C ARG A 80 1.86 -4.55 5.94
N THR A 81 1.10 -4.54 4.84
CA THR A 81 1.52 -4.14 3.51
C THR A 81 1.69 -2.62 3.43
N ALA A 82 0.64 -1.86 3.73
CA ALA A 82 0.60 -0.41 3.70
C ALA A 82 1.68 0.24 4.59
N ARG A 83 2.00 -0.38 5.73
CA ARG A 83 2.97 0.13 6.71
C ARG A 83 4.29 -0.63 6.73
N ALA A 84 4.59 -1.42 5.70
CA ALA A 84 5.84 -2.17 5.62
C ALA A 84 7.06 -1.25 5.75
N TRP A 85 7.05 -0.15 4.99
CA TRP A 85 8.11 0.84 4.95
C TRP A 85 8.33 1.59 6.27
N MET A 86 7.30 1.71 7.11
CA MET A 86 7.41 2.34 8.44
C MET A 86 8.24 1.51 9.43
N ARG A 87 8.61 0.27 9.08
CA ARG A 87 9.53 -0.59 9.86
C ARG A 87 11.00 -0.36 9.52
N LEU A 88 11.29 0.44 8.49
CA LEU A 88 12.65 0.84 8.13
C LEU A 88 13.25 1.80 9.18
N ARG A 89 14.52 2.16 8.99
CA ARG A 89 15.19 3.13 9.86
C ARG A 89 14.48 4.48 9.81
N PRO A 90 14.37 5.22 10.93
CA PRO A 90 13.63 6.49 10.98
C PRO A 90 14.06 7.52 9.93
N GLU A 91 15.35 7.58 9.60
CA GLU A 91 15.84 8.46 8.53
C GLU A 91 15.29 8.10 7.14
N LEU A 92 15.11 6.81 6.85
CA LEU A 92 14.55 6.34 5.57
C LEU A 92 13.03 6.57 5.53
N VAL A 93 12.35 6.37 6.66
CA VAL A 93 10.92 6.66 6.81
C VAL A 93 10.65 8.14 6.49
N GLU A 94 11.44 9.07 7.00
CA GLU A 94 11.26 10.49 6.69
C GLU A 94 11.45 10.77 5.19
N ILE A 95 12.47 10.17 4.55
CA ILE A 95 12.71 10.35 3.11
C ILE A 95 11.55 9.79 2.28
N ILE A 96 11.11 8.57 2.57
CA ILE A 96 9.98 7.93 1.88
C ILE A 96 8.70 8.74 2.05
N TYR A 97 8.47 9.27 3.26
CA TYR A 97 7.33 10.14 3.53
C TYR A 97 7.37 11.41 2.67
N GLN A 98 8.49 12.13 2.61
CA GLN A 98 8.62 13.31 1.75
C GLN A 98 8.40 12.98 0.27
N LEU A 99 9.01 11.89 -0.22
CA LEU A 99 8.84 11.43 -1.60
C LEU A 99 7.36 11.13 -1.93
N ARG A 100 6.66 10.45 -1.03
CA ARG A 100 5.22 10.17 -1.19
C ARG A 100 4.38 11.43 -1.18
N GLN A 101 4.69 12.41 -0.32
CA GLN A 101 3.98 13.69 -0.31
C GLN A 101 4.22 14.54 -1.57
N GLU A 102 5.44 14.53 -2.10
CA GLU A 102 5.82 15.32 -3.28
C GLU A 102 5.25 14.73 -4.58
N HIS A 103 5.25 13.40 -4.69
CA HIS A 103 4.89 12.69 -5.91
C HIS A 103 3.57 11.91 -5.82
N MET A 104 2.84 12.00 -4.71
CA MET A 104 1.62 11.23 -4.43
C MET A 104 1.80 9.71 -4.66
N GLY A 105 3.00 9.20 -4.34
CA GLY A 105 3.37 7.80 -4.52
C GLY A 105 3.44 7.31 -5.99
N VAL A 106 3.38 8.22 -6.97
CA VAL A 106 3.43 7.90 -8.40
C VAL A 106 4.54 8.70 -9.07
N ILE A 107 5.36 8.02 -9.89
CA ILE A 107 6.36 8.69 -10.72
C ILE A 107 6.11 8.36 -12.19
N ASP A 108 6.14 9.39 -13.03
CA ASP A 108 6.21 9.23 -14.47
C ASP A 108 7.64 8.87 -14.91
N ASP A 109 7.77 8.01 -15.93
CA ASP A 109 9.06 7.52 -16.45
C ASP A 109 10.04 8.65 -16.83
N ASP A 110 9.51 9.80 -17.25
CA ASP A 110 10.29 10.98 -17.64
C ASP A 110 10.93 11.70 -16.43
N ASP A 111 10.29 11.66 -15.26
CA ASP A 111 10.75 12.30 -14.03
C ASP A 111 11.65 11.37 -13.19
N PHE A 112 11.50 10.05 -13.37
CA PHE A 112 12.24 9.03 -12.63
C PHE A 112 13.78 9.24 -12.61
N PRO A 113 14.47 9.57 -13.73
CA PRO A 113 15.92 9.75 -13.71
C PRO A 113 16.39 10.89 -12.81
N GLN A 114 15.62 11.98 -12.75
CA GLN A 114 15.94 13.14 -11.92
C GLN A 114 15.69 12.83 -10.45
N ILE A 115 14.54 12.23 -10.13
CA ILE A 115 14.21 11.82 -8.75
C ILE A 115 15.23 10.79 -8.24
N LEU A 116 15.62 9.82 -9.06
CA LEU A 116 16.67 8.86 -8.73
C LEU A 116 18.01 9.53 -8.42
N ALA A 117 18.38 10.56 -9.18
CA ALA A 117 19.60 11.33 -8.93
C ALA A 117 19.51 12.07 -7.58
N ASP A 118 18.37 12.67 -7.27
CA ASP A 118 18.16 13.42 -6.03
C ASP A 118 18.17 12.50 -4.80
N VAL A 119 17.48 11.35 -4.85
CA VAL A 119 17.48 10.34 -3.77
C VAL A 119 18.89 9.79 -3.51
N ARG A 120 19.71 9.58 -4.55
CA ARG A 120 21.12 9.14 -4.40
C ARG A 120 22.01 10.15 -3.66
N THR A 121 21.60 11.41 -3.54
CA THR A 121 22.36 12.40 -2.77
C THR A 121 22.13 12.27 -1.26
N THR A 122 21.03 11.63 -0.85
CA THR A 122 20.56 11.54 0.53
C THR A 122 20.52 10.11 1.08
N VAL A 123 20.38 9.12 0.21
CA VAL A 123 20.26 7.69 0.55
C VAL A 123 21.49 6.92 0.05
N SER A 124 21.93 5.92 0.82
CA SER A 124 23.03 5.05 0.41
C SER A 124 22.60 4.12 -0.73
N GLU A 125 23.54 3.67 -1.58
CA GLU A 125 23.22 2.70 -2.65
C GLU A 125 22.67 1.36 -2.12
N GLU A 126 22.93 1.02 -0.84
CA GLU A 126 22.37 -0.19 -0.21
C GLU A 126 20.89 -0.03 0.12
N ASP A 127 20.46 1.15 0.57
CA ASP A 127 19.08 1.43 0.99
C ASP A 127 18.19 1.92 -0.17
N LEU A 128 18.80 2.31 -1.29
CA LEU A 128 18.11 2.89 -2.44
C LEU A 128 16.98 2.01 -2.99
N PRO A 129 17.15 0.68 -3.15
CA PRO A 129 16.06 -0.19 -3.62
C PRO A 129 14.84 -0.17 -2.68
N ASP A 130 15.08 -0.31 -1.37
CA ASP A 130 14.01 -0.34 -0.37
C ASP A 130 13.25 0.99 -0.30
N VAL A 131 13.96 2.13 -0.45
CA VAL A 131 13.34 3.45 -0.49
C VAL A 131 12.47 3.63 -1.73
N LEU A 132 12.96 3.24 -2.92
CA LEU A 132 12.20 3.38 -4.16
C LEU A 132 10.99 2.45 -4.20
N GLU A 133 11.14 1.19 -3.79
CA GLU A 133 10.04 0.24 -3.69
C GLU A 133 8.99 0.74 -2.68
N ALA A 134 9.41 1.24 -1.53
CA ALA A 134 8.51 1.78 -0.53
C ALA A 134 7.78 3.05 -1.00
N ALA A 135 8.45 3.94 -1.74
CA ALA A 135 7.87 5.20 -2.18
C ALA A 135 6.96 5.04 -3.39
N PHE A 136 7.30 4.15 -4.34
CA PHE A 136 6.68 4.09 -5.67
C PHE A 136 6.24 2.69 -6.11
N GLY A 137 6.54 1.65 -5.34
CA GLY A 137 6.29 0.25 -5.72
C GLY A 137 4.84 -0.19 -5.68
N ARG A 138 3.90 0.66 -5.21
CA ARG A 138 2.47 0.34 -5.15
C ARG A 138 1.62 1.47 -5.71
N ASN A 139 0.82 1.14 -6.70
CA ASN A 139 -0.15 2.04 -7.30
C ASN A 139 -1.36 2.27 -6.36
N PRO A 140 -2.08 3.41 -6.51
CA PRO A 140 -3.34 3.67 -5.81
C PRO A 140 -4.46 2.65 -6.09
N ASP A 141 -4.34 1.79 -7.11
CA ASP A 141 -5.29 0.70 -7.37
C ASP A 141 -4.94 -0.60 -6.61
N GLY A 142 -3.80 -0.61 -5.91
CA GLY A 142 -3.32 -1.68 -5.06
C GLY A 142 -2.41 -2.66 -5.78
N THR A 143 -2.15 -2.45 -7.07
CA THR A 143 -1.19 -3.24 -7.85
C THR A 143 0.24 -2.80 -7.56
N THR A 144 1.18 -3.73 -7.71
CA THR A 144 2.61 -3.42 -7.63
C THR A 144 3.10 -2.84 -8.95
N VAL A 145 3.96 -1.83 -8.89
CA VAL A 145 4.60 -1.27 -10.08
C VAL A 145 5.70 -2.22 -10.54
N ASP A 146 5.60 -2.70 -11.78
CA ASP A 146 6.60 -3.57 -12.40
C ASP A 146 7.74 -2.68 -12.91
N HIS A 147 8.68 -2.30 -12.04
CA HIS A 147 9.84 -1.53 -12.50
C HIS A 147 10.73 -2.42 -13.39
N PRO A 148 11.11 -1.98 -14.59
CA PRO A 148 12.07 -2.72 -15.40
C PRO A 148 13.38 -2.83 -14.63
N GLN A 149 13.82 -4.07 -14.38
CA GLN A 149 15.05 -4.35 -13.67
C GLN A 149 16.20 -3.53 -14.25
N THR A 150 16.96 -2.88 -13.37
CA THR A 150 18.17 -2.15 -13.72
C THR A 150 19.07 -3.04 -14.59
N PRO A 151 19.48 -2.61 -15.81
CA PRO A 151 20.26 -3.46 -16.70
C PRO A 151 21.57 -3.84 -16.02
N GLN A 152 21.82 -5.15 -15.92
CA GLN A 152 23.06 -5.65 -15.34
C GLN A 152 24.28 -5.10 -16.09
N PRO A 153 25.39 -4.78 -15.39
CA PRO A 153 26.61 -4.37 -16.06
C PRO A 153 27.10 -5.52 -16.93
N VAL A 154 27.19 -5.28 -18.23
CA VAL A 154 27.84 -6.21 -19.15
C VAL A 154 29.31 -6.28 -18.75
N GLU A 155 29.74 -7.42 -18.19
CA GLU A 155 31.16 -7.71 -17.98
C GLU A 155 31.86 -7.63 -19.34
N VAL A 156 32.64 -6.57 -19.53
CA VAL A 156 33.56 -6.46 -20.66
C VAL A 156 34.69 -7.44 -20.37
N GLN A 157 34.54 -8.67 -20.88
CA GLN A 157 35.62 -9.65 -20.97
C GLN A 157 36.67 -9.09 -21.94
N GLY A 158 37.67 -8.39 -21.40
CA GLY A 158 38.88 -8.04 -22.13
C GLY A 158 39.63 -9.33 -22.47
N ASP A 159 39.65 -9.70 -23.74
CA ASP A 159 40.53 -10.77 -24.20
C ASP A 159 41.88 -10.18 -24.61
N ARG A 160 42.92 -10.72 -24.00
CA ARG A 160 44.31 -10.27 -24.09
C ARG A 160 45.14 -11.51 -24.44
N ALA A 161 45.36 -11.74 -25.74
CA ALA A 161 46.47 -12.52 -26.28
C ALA A 161 46.59 -12.30 -27.79
#